data_AF-A0A023W3B9-F1
#
_entry.id   AF-A0A023W3B9-F1
#
_cell.length_a   1.000
_cell.length_b   1.000
_cell.length_c   1.000
_cell.angle_alpha   90.00
_cell.angle_beta   90.00
_cell.angle_gamma   90.00
#
_symmetry.space_group_name_H-M   'P 1'
#
loop_
_entity.id
_entity.type
_entity.pdbx_description
1 polymer ?
#
loop_
_entity_poly.entity_id
_entity_poly.type
_entity_poly.pdbx_seq_one_letter_code
_entity_poly.pdbx_strand_id
1 'polypeptide(L)'
;IIEDLPEHELHEGKKEDCYLMEYRYDDNATNVKAMKYLIEHYFDNFKVDSIEIIGSGYDSVAYLFNNEYILFLKFSTNKKKGYAKEKTTYYFNNIYLETNVKIPNIKYSYISDELSILGYKHINGTFLTPEIYATMSEEEQNMLKRDIASFLRQMHG
;
A
#
# COMPACT_ATOMS: atom_id res chain seq x y z
N ILE A 1 24.87 19.15 -8.25
CA ILE A 1 25.86 18.30 -7.55
C ILE A 1 25.01 17.43 -6.66
N ILE A 2 24.85 16.16 -7.03
CA ILE A 2 24.14 15.19 -6.19
C ILE A 2 25.12 14.90 -5.06
N GLU A 3 24.76 15.25 -3.83
CA GLU A 3 25.54 14.83 -2.67
C GLU A 3 25.48 13.30 -2.61
N ASP A 4 26.66 12.68 -2.69
CA ASP A 4 26.82 11.24 -2.61
C ASP A 4 26.16 10.72 -1.33
N LEU A 5 25.30 9.72 -1.49
CA LEU A 5 24.63 9.05 -0.38
C LEU A 5 25.67 8.37 0.52
N PRO A 6 25.44 8.29 1.84
CA PRO A 6 26.42 7.74 2.77
C PRO A 6 26.76 6.28 2.42
N GLU A 7 28.06 6.02 2.24
CA GLU A 7 28.60 4.66 2.10
C GLU A 7 28.42 3.94 3.44
N HIS A 8 27.44 3.03 3.51
CA HIS A 8 27.32 2.10 4.64
C HIS A 8 28.17 0.85 4.36
N GLU A 9 29.11 0.57 5.25
CA GLU A 9 30.05 -0.54 5.13
C GLU A 9 29.34 -1.89 4.92
N LEU A 10 29.74 -2.54 3.84
CA LEU A 10 29.33 -3.85 3.38
C LEU A 10 29.66 -4.91 4.44
N HIS A 11 28.66 -5.45 5.14
CA HIS A 11 28.83 -6.77 5.74
C HIS A 11 28.76 -7.83 4.63
N GLU A 12 29.93 -8.38 4.28
CA GLU A 12 30.10 -9.65 3.54
C GLU A 12 29.75 -9.68 2.05
N GLY A 13 30.00 -8.59 1.30
CA GLY A 13 30.23 -8.69 -0.15
C GLY A 13 29.05 -9.19 -1.00
N LYS A 14 27.82 -9.22 -0.47
CA LYS A 14 26.59 -9.41 -1.23
C LYS A 14 25.93 -8.04 -1.42
N LYS A 15 25.63 -7.69 -2.68
CA LYS A 15 24.90 -6.45 -3.04
C LYS A 15 23.42 -6.47 -2.65
N GLU A 16 22.94 -7.56 -2.05
CA GLU A 16 21.54 -7.77 -1.75
C GLU A 16 21.27 -7.36 -0.28
N ASP A 17 20.29 -6.45 -0.12
CA ASP A 17 19.48 -6.27 1.09
C ASP A 17 19.94 -5.39 2.26
N CYS A 18 20.91 -4.48 2.08
CA CYS A 18 21.26 -3.50 3.14
C CYS A 18 20.08 -2.57 3.52
N TYR A 19 19.21 -2.23 2.57
CA TYR A 19 18.06 -1.33 2.80
C TYR A 19 16.91 -1.98 3.59
N LEU A 20 16.81 -3.31 3.58
CA LEU A 20 15.80 -4.03 4.39
C LEU A 20 16.19 -4.00 5.89
N MET A 21 17.48 -3.83 6.19
CA MET A 21 18.00 -3.77 7.56
C MET A 21 17.72 -2.43 8.26
N GLU A 22 17.59 -1.33 7.51
CA GLU A 22 17.37 0.02 8.05
C GLU A 22 15.90 0.30 8.40
N TYR A 23 14.97 -0.53 7.91
CA TYR A 23 13.52 -0.34 8.03
C TYR A 23 12.94 -0.58 9.44
N ARG A 24 13.79 -0.52 10.46
CA ARG A 24 13.46 -0.79 11.87
C ARG A 24 13.67 0.41 12.79
N TYR A 25 13.77 1.61 12.24
CA TYR A 25 13.93 2.82 13.04
C TYR A 25 12.66 3.66 13.05
N ASP A 26 12.37 4.25 14.22
CA ASP A 26 11.35 5.29 14.46
C ASP A 26 11.60 6.60 13.67
N ASP A 27 12.49 6.58 12.68
CA ASP A 27 12.81 7.72 11.82
C ASP A 27 12.08 7.63 10.48
N ASN A 28 11.04 8.46 10.33
CA ASN A 28 10.28 8.59 9.09
C ASN A 28 11.15 9.01 7.90
N ALA A 29 12.22 9.79 8.10
CA ALA A 29 13.04 10.30 7.00
C ALA A 29 13.86 9.17 6.33
N THR A 30 14.45 8.28 7.14
CA THR A 30 15.20 7.11 6.66
C THR A 30 14.28 6.12 5.96
N ASN A 31 13.10 5.83 6.52
CA ASN A 31 12.12 4.92 5.91
C ASN A 31 11.65 5.44 4.53
N VAL A 32 11.41 6.75 4.41
CA VAL A 32 11.01 7.38 3.13
C VAL A 32 12.10 7.25 2.05
N LYS A 33 13.37 7.44 2.42
CA LYS A 33 14.51 7.28 1.47
C LYS A 33 14.67 5.82 1.03
N ALA A 34 14.65 4.88 1.97
CA ALA A 34 14.74 3.46 1.67
C ALA A 34 13.59 3.01 0.75
N MET A 35 12.37 3.50 1.00
CA MET A 35 11.22 3.17 0.16
C MET A 35 11.33 3.72 -1.26
N LYS A 36 11.77 4.98 -1.39
CA LYS A 36 12.01 5.57 -2.71
C LYS A 36 12.96 4.70 -3.53
N TYR A 37 14.06 4.27 -2.92
CA TYR A 37 15.02 3.36 -3.57
C TYR A 37 14.37 2.03 -3.99
N LEU A 38 13.68 1.35 -3.06
CA LEU A 38 13.06 0.04 -3.36
C LEU A 38 12.06 0.13 -4.52
N ILE A 39 11.29 1.20 -4.61
CA ILE A 39 10.29 1.38 -5.66
C ILE A 39 10.94 1.67 -7.00
N GLU A 40 11.88 2.62 -7.05
CA GLU A 40 12.61 2.93 -8.28
C GLU A 40 13.44 1.73 -8.75
N HIS A 41 13.88 0.86 -7.83
CA HIS A 41 14.61 -0.37 -8.13
C HIS A 41 13.71 -1.50 -8.65
N TYR A 42 12.56 -1.76 -8.02
CA TYR A 42 11.68 -2.87 -8.42
C TYR A 42 10.69 -2.50 -9.53
N PHE A 43 10.50 -1.21 -9.81
CA PHE A 43 9.56 -0.72 -10.81
C PHE A 43 10.25 0.29 -11.75
N ASP A 44 10.94 -0.22 -12.78
CA ASP A 44 11.81 0.51 -13.72
C ASP A 44 11.25 1.83 -14.31
N ASN A 45 9.93 2.01 -14.33
CA ASN A 45 9.26 3.19 -14.91
C ASN A 45 8.55 4.07 -13.87
N PHE A 46 8.79 3.85 -12.57
CA PHE A 46 8.14 4.59 -11.51
C PHE A 46 9.10 5.62 -10.91
N LYS A 47 8.97 6.89 -11.31
CA LYS A 47 9.73 8.00 -10.71
C LYS A 47 9.01 8.54 -9.47
N VAL A 48 9.74 8.67 -8.37
CA VAL A 48 9.18 9.18 -7.11
C VAL A 48 9.50 10.67 -6.95
N ASP A 49 8.50 11.50 -7.26
CA ASP A 49 8.54 12.95 -7.09
C ASP A 49 8.15 13.36 -5.66
N SER A 50 7.17 12.65 -5.08
CA SER A 50 6.77 12.79 -3.68
C SER A 50 6.37 11.45 -3.08
N ILE A 51 6.62 11.32 -1.78
CA ILE A 51 6.32 10.13 -0.99
C ILE A 51 5.96 10.58 0.43
N GLU A 52 4.87 10.05 0.96
CA GLU A 52 4.47 10.24 2.35
C GLU A 52 3.98 8.94 2.95
N ILE A 53 4.19 8.76 4.26
CA ILE A 53 3.56 7.68 5.02
C ILE A 53 2.14 8.12 5.37
N ILE A 54 1.15 7.34 4.96
CA ILE A 54 -0.27 7.64 5.21
C ILE A 54 -0.89 6.73 6.27
N GLY A 55 -0.18 5.69 6.67
CA GLY A 55 -0.63 4.79 7.73
C GLY A 55 0.30 3.62 7.95
N SER A 56 0.22 3.04 9.13
CA SER A 56 0.96 1.84 9.52
C SER A 56 0.03 0.89 10.26
N GLY A 57 0.01 -0.36 9.82
CA GLY A 57 -0.54 -1.48 10.58
C GLY A 57 0.57 -2.21 11.34
N TYR A 58 0.20 -3.27 12.06
CA TYR A 58 1.15 -4.09 12.81
C TYR A 58 2.27 -4.69 11.95
N ASP A 59 1.94 -5.13 10.75
CA ASP A 59 2.87 -5.84 9.87
C ASP A 59 3.12 -5.13 8.53
N SER A 60 2.62 -3.90 8.36
CA SER A 60 2.68 -3.23 7.06
C SER A 60 2.64 -1.71 7.17
N VAL A 61 3.30 -1.03 6.24
CA VAL A 61 3.27 0.43 6.12
C VAL A 61 2.69 0.82 4.76
N ALA A 62 1.85 1.84 4.76
CA ALA A 62 1.20 2.39 3.58
C ALA A 62 1.79 3.75 3.24
N TYR A 63 2.11 3.93 1.97
CA TYR A 63 2.72 5.13 1.43
C TYR A 63 1.86 5.69 0.30
N LEU A 64 1.70 7.00 0.25
CA LEU A 64 1.16 7.71 -0.91
C LEU A 64 2.30 8.27 -1.75
N PHE A 65 2.28 7.97 -3.04
CA PHE A 65 3.28 8.34 -4.03
C PHE A 65 2.70 9.28 -5.06
N ASN A 66 3.38 10.40 -5.31
CA ASN A 66 3.00 11.40 -6.32
C ASN A 66 1.55 11.87 -6.19
N ASN A 67 0.98 11.78 -4.98
CA ASN A 67 -0.44 11.99 -4.71
C ASN A 67 -1.39 11.15 -5.60
N GLU A 68 -0.90 10.06 -6.20
CA GLU A 68 -1.62 9.27 -7.20
C GLU A 68 -1.69 7.79 -6.85
N TYR A 69 -0.66 7.21 -6.24
CA TYR A 69 -0.57 5.77 -6.00
C TYR A 69 -0.41 5.46 -4.52
N ILE A 70 -1.09 4.41 -4.07
CA ILE A 70 -0.92 3.83 -2.74
C ILE A 70 -0.06 2.60 -2.88
N LEU A 71 1.00 2.52 -2.10
CA LEU A 71 1.83 1.33 -1.98
C LEU A 71 1.79 0.79 -0.55
N PHE A 72 1.43 -0.48 -0.43
CA PHE A 72 1.53 -1.24 0.79
C PHE A 72 2.81 -2.04 0.78
N LEU A 73 3.58 -1.88 1.85
CA LEU A 73 4.81 -2.61 2.09
C LEU A 73 4.63 -3.53 3.29
N LYS A 74 5.10 -4.76 3.14
CA LYS A 74 5.20 -5.73 4.21
C LYS A 74 6.56 -6.41 4.18
N PHE A 75 7.32 -6.29 5.26
CA PHE A 75 8.44 -7.16 5.52
C PHE A 75 7.90 -8.48 6.04
N SER A 76 8.38 -9.58 5.49
CA SER A 76 8.01 -10.90 5.94
C SER A 76 9.26 -11.73 6.13
N THR A 77 9.27 -12.66 7.07
CA THR A 77 10.29 -13.72 7.14
C THR A 77 9.73 -15.04 6.60
N ASN A 78 8.57 -15.01 5.95
CA ASN A 78 7.83 -16.20 5.52
C ASN A 78 6.93 -15.90 4.30
N LYS A 79 7.10 -16.66 3.20
CA LYS A 79 6.25 -16.60 1.99
C LYS A 79 4.74 -16.61 2.28
N LYS A 80 4.29 -17.33 3.32
CA LYS A 80 2.87 -17.44 3.71
C LYS A 80 2.27 -16.15 4.29
N LYS A 81 3.10 -15.16 4.60
CA LYS A 81 2.69 -13.88 5.19
C LYS A 81 2.79 -12.68 4.23
N GLY A 82 3.27 -12.88 3.00
CA GLY A 82 3.30 -11.84 1.97
C GLY A 82 1.92 -11.57 1.34
N TYR A 83 1.87 -10.75 0.29
CA TYR A 83 0.62 -10.27 -0.31
C TYR A 83 0.05 -11.13 -1.47
N ALA A 84 0.51 -12.37 -1.61
CA ALA A 84 0.11 -13.21 -2.76
C ALA A 84 -1.39 -13.51 -2.79
N LYS A 85 -1.97 -13.79 -1.61
CA LYS A 85 -3.41 -14.08 -1.48
C LYS A 85 -4.23 -12.83 -1.75
N GLU A 86 -3.85 -11.71 -1.15
CA GLU A 86 -4.48 -10.40 -1.30
C GLU A 86 -4.48 -9.95 -2.77
N LYS A 87 -3.34 -10.06 -3.45
CA LYS A 87 -3.25 -9.75 -4.90
C LYS A 87 -4.25 -10.58 -5.71
N THR A 88 -4.36 -11.87 -5.40
CA THR A 88 -5.27 -12.79 -6.10
C THR A 88 -6.73 -12.43 -5.82
N THR A 89 -7.08 -12.12 -4.57
CA THR A 89 -8.41 -11.67 -4.18
C THR A 89 -8.80 -10.36 -4.87
N TYR A 90 -7.91 -9.36 -4.90
CA TYR A 90 -8.19 -8.12 -5.63
C TYR A 90 -8.39 -8.35 -7.12
N TYR A 91 -7.54 -9.16 -7.75
CA TYR A 91 -7.70 -9.51 -9.17
C TYR A 91 -9.05 -10.17 -9.44
N PHE A 92 -9.42 -11.18 -8.64
CA PHE A 92 -10.71 -11.86 -8.75
C PHE A 92 -11.87 -10.87 -8.60
N ASN A 93 -11.88 -10.06 -7.53
CA ASN A 93 -12.96 -9.12 -7.27
C ASN A 93 -13.07 -8.06 -8.37
N ASN A 94 -11.97 -7.55 -8.93
CA ASN A 94 -12.05 -6.57 -10.03
C ASN A 94 -12.65 -7.15 -11.33
N ILE A 95 -12.70 -8.47 -11.49
CA ILE A 95 -13.27 -9.13 -12.66
C ILE A 95 -14.73 -9.53 -12.42
N TYR A 96 -15.03 -10.07 -11.23
CA TYR A 96 -16.30 -10.74 -10.98
C TYR A 96 -17.25 -9.98 -10.06
N LEU A 97 -16.78 -8.99 -9.29
CA LEU A 97 -17.63 -8.21 -8.40
C LEU A 97 -18.35 -7.11 -9.19
N GLU A 98 -19.66 -7.28 -9.40
CA GLU A 98 -20.50 -6.31 -10.13
C GLU A 98 -20.90 -5.10 -9.27
N THR A 99 -19.93 -4.26 -8.90
CA THR A 99 -20.16 -3.11 -8.01
C THR A 99 -19.69 -1.79 -8.60
N ASN A 100 -20.33 -0.69 -8.18
CA ASN A 100 -19.86 0.67 -8.45
C ASN A 100 -18.86 1.17 -7.38
N VAL A 101 -18.71 0.43 -6.28
CA VAL A 101 -17.73 0.76 -5.22
C VAL A 101 -16.33 0.45 -5.73
N LYS A 102 -15.46 1.47 -5.76
CA LYS A 102 -14.07 1.28 -6.18
C LYS A 102 -13.32 0.43 -5.17
N ILE A 103 -12.63 -0.59 -5.65
CA ILE A 103 -11.70 -1.42 -4.88
C ILE A 103 -10.28 -1.28 -5.44
N PRO A 104 -9.24 -1.60 -4.66
CA PRO A 104 -7.86 -1.60 -5.15
C PRO A 104 -7.71 -2.45 -6.43
N ASN A 105 -7.18 -1.84 -7.48
CA ASN A 105 -6.81 -2.53 -8.72
C ASN A 105 -5.28 -2.50 -8.85
N ILE A 106 -4.65 -3.63 -8.50
CA ILE A 106 -3.20 -3.74 -8.37
C ILE A 106 -2.52 -3.52 -9.72
N LYS A 107 -1.68 -2.49 -9.78
CA LYS A 107 -0.86 -2.12 -10.95
C LYS A 107 0.60 -2.52 -10.79
N TYR A 108 1.11 -2.42 -9.57
CA TYR A 108 2.48 -2.76 -9.22
C TYR A 108 2.49 -3.84 -8.16
N SER A 109 3.38 -4.81 -8.30
CA SER A 109 3.56 -5.82 -7.27
C SER A 109 4.97 -6.39 -7.31
N TYR A 110 5.57 -6.51 -6.14
CA TYR A 110 6.78 -7.28 -5.92
C TYR A 110 6.51 -8.22 -4.75
N ILE A 111 6.76 -9.53 -4.90
CA ILE A 111 6.48 -10.50 -3.85
C ILE A 111 7.66 -11.45 -3.77
N SER A 112 8.35 -11.41 -2.63
CA SER A 112 9.45 -12.29 -2.26
C SER A 112 9.25 -12.81 -0.83
N ASP A 113 10.21 -13.59 -0.35
CA ASP A 113 10.19 -14.18 0.98
C ASP A 113 10.35 -13.12 2.07
N GLU A 114 11.13 -12.10 1.76
CA GLU A 114 11.60 -11.06 2.67
C GLU A 114 10.77 -9.78 2.57
N LEU A 115 10.27 -9.48 1.37
CA LEU A 115 9.58 -8.25 1.05
C LEU A 115 8.38 -8.49 0.13
N SER A 116 7.25 -7.89 0.47
CA SER A 116 6.08 -7.81 -0.40
C SER A 116 5.60 -6.37 -0.54
N ILE A 117 5.39 -5.95 -1.79
CA ILE A 117 4.87 -4.65 -2.18
C ILE A 117 3.63 -4.86 -3.05
N LEU A 118 2.53 -4.17 -2.74
CA LEU A 118 1.40 -3.98 -3.65
C LEU A 118 1.16 -2.50 -3.89
N GLY A 119 1.01 -2.10 -5.14
CA GLY A 119 0.73 -0.73 -5.55
C GLY A 119 -0.52 -0.62 -6.42
N TYR A 120 -1.38 0.35 -6.14
CA TYR A 120 -2.57 0.66 -6.92
C TYR A 120 -2.86 2.16 -6.92
N LYS A 121 -3.70 2.62 -7.85
CA LYS A 121 -4.09 4.03 -7.91
C LYS A 121 -4.94 4.40 -6.69
N HIS A 122 -4.61 5.52 -6.05
CA HIS A 122 -5.31 6.05 -4.89
C HIS A 122 -6.81 6.19 -5.16
N ILE A 123 -7.61 5.67 -4.22
CA ILE A 123 -9.07 5.79 -4.23
C ILE A 123 -9.40 7.04 -3.44
N ASN A 124 -9.65 8.14 -4.15
CA ASN A 124 -10.00 9.40 -3.52
C ASN A 124 -11.32 9.28 -2.72
N GLY A 125 -11.33 9.90 -1.55
CA GLY A 125 -12.51 9.95 -0.68
C GLY A 125 -12.15 10.48 0.71
N THR A 126 -13.15 10.50 1.58
CA THR A 126 -12.96 10.73 3.01
C THR A 126 -13.35 9.45 3.74
N PHE A 127 -12.51 8.98 4.66
CA PHE A 127 -12.88 7.84 5.50
C PHE A 127 -14.13 8.17 6.30
N LEU A 128 -15.11 7.27 6.27
CA LEU A 128 -16.31 7.40 7.09
C LEU A 128 -15.94 7.29 8.56
N THR A 129 -16.26 8.32 9.35
CA THR A 129 -16.10 8.30 10.82
C THR A 129 -17.46 8.43 11.51
N PRO A 130 -17.57 8.07 12.81
CA PRO A 130 -18.79 8.30 13.58
C PRO A 130 -19.24 9.77 13.55
N GLU A 131 -18.31 10.71 13.58
CA GLU A 131 -18.59 12.15 13.52
C GLU A 131 -19.19 12.54 12.18
N ILE A 132 -18.59 12.10 11.06
CA ILE A 132 -19.13 12.34 9.72
C ILE A 132 -20.53 11.75 9.62
N TYR A 133 -20.69 10.49 10.02
CA TYR A 133 -21.98 9.80 9.96
C TYR A 133 -23.06 10.51 10.79
N ALA A 134 -22.72 11.02 11.99
CA ALA A 134 -23.64 11.74 12.85
C ALA A 134 -24.08 13.10 12.27
N THR A 135 -23.30 13.69 11.37
CA THR A 135 -23.67 14.94 10.67
C THR A 135 -24.50 14.74 9.39
N MET A 136 -24.63 13.50 8.90
CA MET A 136 -25.42 13.18 7.70
C MET A 136 -26.92 13.23 7.98
N SER A 137 -27.71 13.58 6.97
CA SER A 137 -29.18 13.49 7.05
C SER A 137 -29.65 12.03 7.21
N GLU A 138 -30.88 11.83 7.67
CA GLU A 138 -31.45 10.48 7.80
C GLU A 138 -31.51 9.76 6.45
N GLU A 139 -31.83 10.47 5.37
CA GLU A 139 -31.84 9.95 4.01
C GLU A 139 -30.44 9.51 3.57
N GLU A 140 -29.42 10.34 3.78
CA GLU A 140 -28.02 10.03 3.44
C GLU A 140 -27.52 8.81 4.21
N GLN A 141 -27.81 8.73 5.51
CA GLN A 141 -27.49 7.56 6.33
C GLN A 141 -28.17 6.30 5.82
N ASN A 142 -29.45 6.40 5.41
CA ASN A 142 -30.19 5.26 4.88
C ASN A 142 -29.70 4.82 3.50
N MET A 143 -29.26 5.75 2.65
CA MET A 143 -28.59 5.43 1.39
C MET A 143 -27.26 4.71 1.65
N LEU A 144 -26.41 5.23 2.53
CA LEU A 144 -25.14 4.61 2.88
C LEU A 144 -25.31 3.18 3.41
N LYS A 145 -26.30 2.93 4.29
CA LYS A 145 -26.63 1.59 4.76
C LYS A 145 -26.98 0.64 3.62
N ARG A 146 -27.77 1.11 2.64
CA ARG A 146 -28.18 0.32 1.47
C ARG A 146 -26.98 0.01 0.57
N ASP A 147 -26.10 0.98 0.36
CA ASP A 147 -24.90 0.80 -0.46
C ASP A 147 -23.94 -0.23 0.16
N ILE A 148 -23.70 -0.15 1.47
CA ILE A 148 -22.91 -1.15 2.21
C ILE A 148 -23.56 -2.53 2.13
N ALA A 149 -24.86 -2.63 2.40
CA ALA A 149 -25.59 -3.91 2.32
C ALA A 149 -25.55 -4.52 0.92
N SER A 150 -25.68 -3.70 -0.12
CA SER A 150 -25.61 -4.14 -1.52
C SER A 150 -24.21 -4.66 -1.88
N PHE A 151 -23.16 -3.93 -1.50
CA PHE A 151 -21.77 -4.35 -1.71
C PHE A 151 -21.47 -5.70 -1.02
N LEU A 152 -21.84 -5.83 0.26
CA LEU A 152 -21.64 -7.07 1.01
C LEU A 152 -22.44 -8.24 0.42
N ARG A 153 -23.68 -8.00 -0.04
CA ARG A 153 -24.49 -9.03 -0.70
C ARG A 153 -23.84 -9.54 -1.98
N GLN A 154 -23.27 -8.65 -2.80
CA GLN A 154 -22.56 -9.03 -4.02
C GLN A 154 -21.24 -9.75 -3.74
N MET A 155 -20.54 -9.36 -2.68
CA MET A 155 -19.27 -9.99 -2.31
C MET A 155 -19.44 -11.38 -1.70
N HIS A 156 -20.56 -11.64 -1.02
CA HIS A 156 -20.85 -12.92 -0.36
C HIS A 156 -21.72 -13.89 -1.17
N GLY A 157 -22.37 -13.41 -2.23
CA GLY A 157 -23.27 -14.20 -3.09
C GLY A 157 -22.53 -15.00 -4.14
#